data_AF-A0A499VGJ5-F1
#
_entry.id   AF-A0A499VGJ5-F1
#
_cell.length_a   1.000
_cell.length_b   1.000
_cell.length_c   1.000
_cell.angle_alpha   90.00
_cell.angle_beta   90.00
_cell.angle_gamma   90.00
#
_symmetry.space_group_name_H-M   'P 1'
#
loop_
_entity.id
_entity.type
_entity.pdbx_description
1 polymer ?
#
loop_
_entity_poly.entity_id
_entity_poly.type
_entity_poly.pdbx_seq_one_letter_code
_entity_poly.pdbx_strand_id
1 'polypeptide(L)'
;MPWRRKAAPRDAIDWGPQDADGWQGPAADSLPRPAVLLGLIAESSNALALADEAVRAAAITDLRERMIDLDSDADESAFWGEIFEDLG
;
A
#
# COMPACT_ATOMS: atom_id res chain seq x y z
N MET A 1 50.37 -16.77 -30.78
CA MET A 1 49.55 -16.85 -29.55
C MET A 1 48.68 -15.59 -29.46
N PRO A 2 47.35 -15.72 -29.54
CA PRO A 2 46.48 -14.80 -28.82
C PRO A 2 45.43 -15.54 -27.97
N TRP A 3 45.67 -15.47 -26.66
CA TRP A 3 44.73 -15.34 -25.54
C TRP A 3 43.26 -15.80 -25.71
N ARG A 4 42.91 -16.78 -24.85
CA ARG A 4 41.56 -17.26 -24.55
C ARG A 4 40.61 -16.10 -24.23
N ARG A 5 39.45 -16.03 -24.89
CA ARG A 5 38.30 -15.27 -24.39
C ARG A 5 37.80 -15.96 -23.12
N LYS A 6 37.87 -15.27 -21.98
CA LYS A 6 37.26 -15.70 -20.72
C LYS A 6 35.76 -15.88 -20.94
N ALA A 7 35.23 -17.02 -20.51
CA ALA A 7 33.79 -17.24 -20.38
C ALA A 7 33.20 -16.16 -19.46
N ALA A 8 32.06 -15.60 -19.87
CA ALA A 8 31.30 -14.67 -19.04
C ALA A 8 30.88 -15.35 -17.71
N PRO A 9 30.89 -14.62 -16.58
CA PRO A 9 30.41 -15.15 -15.30
C PRO A 9 28.92 -15.53 -15.39
N ARG A 10 28.56 -16.65 -14.75
CA ARG A 10 27.24 -17.33 -14.80
C ARG A 10 26.27 -16.73 -13.76
N ASP A 11 26.26 -15.40 -13.68
CA ASP A 11 25.60 -14.69 -12.59
C ASP A 11 25.09 -13.31 -13.05
N ALA A 12 24.73 -13.19 -14.33
CA ALA A 12 23.70 -12.24 -14.72
C ALA A 12 22.38 -12.76 -14.16
N ILE A 13 21.95 -12.20 -13.03
CA ILE A 13 20.60 -12.41 -12.52
C ILE A 13 19.66 -11.85 -13.60
N ASP A 14 19.04 -12.76 -14.34
CA ASP A 14 17.92 -12.47 -15.21
C ASP A 14 16.73 -12.15 -14.31
N TRP A 15 16.54 -10.87 -14.01
CA TRP A 15 15.32 -10.37 -13.37
C TRP A 15 14.18 -10.36 -14.40
N GLY A 16 13.98 -11.47 -15.12
CA GLY A 16 12.80 -11.69 -15.97
C GLY A 16 11.57 -11.19 -15.22
N PRO A 17 10.62 -10.55 -15.93
CA PRO A 17 9.71 -9.55 -15.38
C PRO A 17 9.26 -10.01 -14.01
N GLN A 18 9.81 -9.36 -12.97
CA GLN A 18 9.50 -9.73 -11.61
C GLN A 18 8.00 -9.62 -11.53
N ASP A 19 7.33 -10.76 -11.39
CA ASP A 19 5.92 -10.82 -11.09
C ASP A 19 5.77 -9.97 -9.84
N ALA A 20 5.35 -8.73 -10.05
CA ALA A 20 5.13 -7.79 -9.00
C ALA A 20 3.86 -8.28 -8.30
N ASP A 21 4.05 -9.20 -7.36
CA ASP A 21 3.11 -9.53 -6.29
C ASP A 21 2.87 -8.31 -5.35
N GLY A 22 3.16 -7.10 -5.84
CA GLY A 22 2.88 -5.83 -5.20
C GLY A 22 1.75 -5.13 -5.94
N TRP A 23 0.85 -4.54 -5.18
CA TRP A 23 -0.28 -3.76 -5.68
C TRP A 23 0.18 -2.73 -6.74
N GLN A 24 -0.36 -2.85 -7.96
CA GLN A 24 -0.10 -1.93 -9.06
C GLN A 24 -1.31 -1.06 -9.34
N GLY A 25 -1.08 0.20 -9.73
CA GLY A 25 -2.13 1.16 -10.10
C GLY A 25 -1.77 2.60 -9.73
N PRO A 26 -2.60 3.59 -10.11
CA PRO A 26 -2.36 5.01 -9.85
C PRO A 26 -2.09 5.35 -8.38
N ALA A 27 -2.66 4.57 -7.46
CA ALA A 27 -2.41 4.66 -6.02
C ALA A 27 -0.97 4.26 -5.64
N ALA A 28 -0.38 3.23 -6.27
CA ALA A 28 0.98 2.79 -6.01
C ALA A 28 2.04 3.71 -6.66
N ASP A 29 1.73 4.29 -7.81
CA ASP A 29 2.64 5.18 -8.56
C ASP A 29 2.72 6.61 -7.99
N SER A 30 1.81 6.97 -7.07
CA SER A 30 1.73 8.30 -6.48
C SER A 30 2.18 8.31 -5.02
N LEU A 31 3.43 7.93 -4.75
CA LEU A 31 4.04 7.87 -3.41
C LEU A 31 4.05 9.17 -2.53
N PRO A 32 3.44 10.32 -2.89
CA PRO A 32 3.00 11.29 -1.88
C PRO A 32 1.68 10.93 -1.19
N ARG A 33 0.71 10.35 -1.90
CA ARG A 33 -0.67 10.17 -1.39
C ARG A 33 -0.82 8.99 -0.43
N PRO A 34 -0.36 7.76 -0.75
CA PRO A 34 -0.43 6.62 0.19
C PRO A 34 0.28 6.87 1.51
N ALA A 35 1.39 7.61 1.51
CA ALA A 35 2.11 7.97 2.73
C ALA A 35 1.28 8.90 3.65
N VAL A 36 0.52 9.82 3.06
CA VAL A 36 -0.42 10.70 3.80
C VAL A 36 -1.58 9.89 4.35
N LEU A 37 -2.13 8.95 3.58
CA LEU A 37 -3.23 8.07 4.00
C LEU A 37 -2.80 7.15 5.17
N LEU A 38 -1.59 6.59 5.11
CA LEU A 38 -1.01 5.84 6.24
C LEU A 38 -0.80 6.70 7.48
N GLY A 39 -0.44 7.98 7.31
CA GLY A 39 -0.35 8.95 8.39
C GLY A 39 -1.69 9.18 9.11
N LEU A 40 -2.79 9.24 8.37
CA LEU A 40 -4.14 9.37 8.95
C LEU A 40 -4.57 8.13 9.73
N ILE A 41 -4.25 6.94 9.22
CA ILE A 41 -4.50 5.69 9.96
C ILE A 41 -3.71 5.69 11.28
N ALA A 42 -2.45 6.10 11.25
CA ALA A 42 -1.62 6.19 12.45
C ALA A 42 -2.16 7.22 13.46
N GLU A 43 -2.68 8.36 13.01
CA GLU A 43 -3.31 9.37 13.86
C GLU A 43 -4.59 8.82 14.54
N SER A 44 -5.41 8.08 13.80
CA SER A 44 -6.65 7.48 14.29
C SER A 44 -6.45 6.24 15.18
N SER A 45 -5.21 5.73 15.30
CA SER A 45 -4.89 4.47 15.98
C SER A 45 -5.40 4.37 17.42
N ASN A 46 -5.37 5.46 18.19
CA ASN A 46 -5.87 5.47 19.57
C ASN A 46 -7.39 5.25 19.64
N ALA A 47 -8.14 5.81 18.70
CA ALA A 47 -9.60 5.62 18.63
C ALA A 47 -9.94 4.22 18.11
N LEU A 48 -9.16 3.71 17.15
CA LEU A 48 -9.29 2.35 16.62
C LEU A 48 -8.94 1.27 17.67
N ALA A 49 -8.05 1.58 18.62
CA ALA A 49 -7.67 0.67 19.70
C ALA A 49 -8.70 0.57 20.84
N LEU A 50 -9.76 1.38 20.82
CA LEU A 50 -10.80 1.35 21.86
C LEU A 50 -11.60 0.05 21.78
N ALA A 51 -12.01 -0.46 22.96
CA ALA A 51 -12.83 -1.66 23.09
C ALA A 51 -14.34 -1.41 22.84
N ASP A 52 -14.73 -0.14 22.71
CA ASP A 52 -16.09 0.25 22.38
C ASP A 52 -16.29 0.17 20.87
N GLU A 53 -17.09 -0.82 20.46
CA GLU A 53 -17.41 -1.10 19.06
C GLU A 53 -18.06 0.08 18.35
N ALA A 54 -18.91 0.85 19.03
CA ALA A 54 -19.58 2.00 18.44
C ALA A 54 -18.59 3.15 18.19
N VAL A 55 -17.64 3.35 19.11
CA VAL A 55 -16.58 4.36 18.95
C VAL A 55 -15.59 3.95 17.86
N ARG A 56 -15.23 2.66 17.80
CA ARG A 56 -14.38 2.11 16.74
C ARG A 56 -15.02 2.25 15.36
N ALA A 57 -16.28 1.84 15.20
CA ALA A 57 -17.01 1.96 13.94
C ALA A 57 -17.16 3.41 13.47
N ALA A 58 -17.39 4.35 14.40
CA ALA A 58 -17.41 5.78 14.09
C ALA A 58 -16.02 6.28 13.62
N ALA A 59 -14.94 5.86 14.30
CA ALA A 59 -13.58 6.23 13.90
C ALA A 59 -13.19 5.68 12.52
N ILE A 60 -13.63 4.47 12.17
CA ILE A 60 -13.41 3.85 10.84
C ILE A 60 -14.18 4.63 9.77
N THR A 61 -15.43 5.00 10.04
CA THR A 61 -16.26 5.78 9.12
C THR A 61 -15.64 7.15 8.84
N ASP A 62 -15.28 7.88 9.90
CA ASP A 62 -14.61 9.19 9.82
C ASP A 62 -13.28 9.10 9.05
N LEU A 63 -12.50 8.04 9.29
CA LEU A 63 -11.24 7.80 8.60
C LEU A 63 -11.46 7.55 7.10
N ARG A 64 -12.47 6.74 6.75
CA ARG A 64 -12.83 6.46 5.35
C ARG A 64 -13.25 7.73 4.62
N GLU A 65 -14.11 8.54 5.21
CA GLU A 65 -14.53 9.82 4.62
C GLU A 65 -13.34 10.75 4.37
N ARG A 66 -12.44 10.90 5.35
CA ARG A 66 -11.23 11.73 5.19
C ARG A 66 -10.29 11.22 4.11
N MET A 67 -10.16 9.91 3.97
CA MET A 67 -9.32 9.32 2.93
C MET A 67 -9.92 9.54 1.53
N ILE A 68 -11.24 9.44 1.38
CA ILE A 68 -11.96 9.72 0.12
C ILE A 68 -11.88 11.21 -0.25
N ASP A 69 -12.02 12.10 0.74
CA ASP A 69 -11.88 13.55 0.52
C ASP A 69 -10.48 13.94 0.01
N LEU A 70 -9.45 13.19 0.42
CA LEU A 70 -8.06 13.40 -0.01
C LEU A 70 -7.74 12.70 -1.34
N ASP A 71 -8.33 11.53 -1.57
CA ASP A 71 -8.12 10.73 -2.77
C ASP A 71 -9.40 9.96 -3.10
N SER A 72 -10.15 10.43 -4.09
CA SER A 72 -11.42 9.80 -4.49
C SER A 72 -11.24 8.36 -4.96
N ASP A 73 -10.05 8.03 -5.48
CA ASP A 73 -9.69 6.68 -5.91
C ASP A 73 -9.61 5.70 -4.71
N ALA A 74 -9.58 6.22 -3.47
CA ALA A 74 -9.59 5.39 -2.27
C ALA A 74 -10.92 4.67 -2.05
N ASP A 75 -12.05 5.20 -2.51
CA ASP A 75 -13.36 4.52 -2.35
C ASP A 75 -13.50 3.32 -3.29
N GLU A 76 -12.93 3.42 -4.50
CA GLU A 76 -12.98 2.35 -5.51
C GLU A 76 -11.79 1.38 -5.40
N SER A 77 -10.84 1.66 -4.51
CA SER A 77 -9.63 0.85 -4.32
C SER A 77 -9.91 -0.42 -3.53
N ALA A 78 -9.74 -1.57 -4.17
CA ALA A 78 -9.80 -2.88 -3.51
C ALA A 78 -8.82 -2.98 -2.32
N PHE A 79 -7.62 -2.39 -2.46
CA PHE A 79 -6.62 -2.36 -1.39
C PHE A 79 -7.14 -1.64 -0.14
N TRP A 80 -7.74 -0.45 -0.31
CA TRP A 80 -8.26 0.30 0.83
C TRP A 80 -9.53 -0.33 1.39
N GLY A 81 -10.35 -0.95 0.54
CA GLY A 81 -11.49 -1.76 0.95
C GLY A 81 -11.09 -2.88 1.91
N GLU A 82 -10.10 -3.70 1.55
CA GLU A 82 -9.57 -4.77 2.40
C GLU A 82 -9.03 -4.23 3.74
N ILE A 83 -8.30 -3.10 3.72
CA ILE A 83 -7.80 -2.47 4.95
C ILE A 83 -8.95 -2.01 5.86
N PHE A 84 -10.03 -1.44 5.31
CA PHE A 84 -11.18 -1.04 6.11
C PHE A 84 -12.00 -2.22 6.64
N GLU A 85 -12.04 -3.33 5.90
CA GLU A 85 -12.61 -4.60 6.39
C GLU A 85 -11.77 -5.18 7.53
N ASP A 86 -10.44 -5.14 7.44
CA ASP A 86 -9.54 -5.59 8.51
C ASP A 86 -9.57 -4.69 9.75
N LEU A 87 -9.86 -3.41 9.59
CA LEU A 87 -10.02 -2.45 10.69
C LEU A 87 -11.36 -2.60 11.43
N GLY A 88 -12.37 -3.18 10.78
CA GLY A 88 -13.72 -3.45 11.29
C GLY A 88 -13.79 -4.74 12.10
#